data_AF-G8R0C4-F1
#
_entry.id   AF-G8R0C4-F1
#
_cell.length_a   1.000
_cell.length_b   1.000
_cell.length_c   1.000
_cell.angle_alpha   90.00
_cell.angle_beta   90.00
_cell.angle_gamma   90.00
#
_symmetry.space_group_name_H-M   'P 1'
#
loop_
_entity.id
_entity.type
_entity.pdbx_description
1 polymer ?
#
loop_
_entity_poly.entity_id
_entity_poly.type
_entity_poly.pdbx_seq_one_letter_code
_entity_poly.pdbx_strand_id
1 'polypeptide(L)'
;MQKELNWIWTELKTVEKQKLWIYTLLYLLWGWGMNLFGQYMEIARFTHWWQIITVYLLYMVPISVVLRNQSFHRQYAYGLIFMGLLEFGGYTFHTSYAYPNNLLDQFFSERNFSLAMALFFAFYFPLGNAAVNWIYQKLKKN
;
A
#
# COMPACT_ATOMS: atom_id res chain seq x y z
N MET A 1 20.76 11.93 9.31
CA MET A 1 20.42 10.48 9.38
C MET A 1 19.88 10.08 10.76
N GLN A 2 20.58 10.32 11.87
CA GLN A 2 20.12 9.97 13.23
C GLN A 2 18.71 10.52 13.56
N LYS A 3 18.46 11.80 13.23
CA LYS A 3 17.17 12.47 13.48
C LYS A 3 16.00 11.79 12.76
N GLU A 4 16.19 11.42 11.48
CA GLU A 4 15.16 10.76 10.67
C GLU A 4 14.83 9.36 11.17
N LEU A 5 15.86 8.60 11.55
CA LEU A 5 15.67 7.28 12.17
C LEU A 5 14.89 7.40 13.48
N ASN A 6 15.25 8.36 14.34
CA ASN A 6 14.53 8.60 15.59
C ASN A 6 13.07 8.98 15.34
N TRP A 7 12.78 9.73 14.29
CA TRP A 7 11.40 10.06 13.91
C TRP A 7 10.61 8.80 13.53
N ILE A 8 11.13 7.96 12.64
CA ILE A 8 10.48 6.69 12.23
C ILE A 8 10.19 5.82 13.46
N TRP A 9 11.18 5.64 14.34
CA TRP A 9 11.01 4.84 15.57
C TRP A 9 9.96 5.44 16.51
N THR A 10 9.94 6.76 16.64
CA THR A 10 8.92 7.46 17.43
C THR A 10 7.52 7.21 16.88
N GLU A 11 7.33 7.35 15.57
CA GLU A 11 6.03 7.13 14.94
C GLU A 11 5.54 5.70 15.14
N LEU A 12 6.40 4.70 14.95
CA LEU A 12 6.03 3.29 15.12
C LEU A 12 5.68 2.93 16.56
N LYS A 13 6.38 3.49 17.56
CA LYS A 13 6.14 3.19 18.98
C LYS A 13 4.92 3.90 19.56
N THR A 14 4.56 5.06 19.01
CA THR A 14 3.47 5.90 19.52
C THR A 14 2.10 5.53 18.98
N VAL A 15 2.02 4.58 18.04
CA VAL A 15 0.73 4.12 17.51
C VAL A 15 -0.05 3.35 18.57
N GLU A 16 -1.30 3.73 18.78
CA GLU A 16 -2.18 3.02 19.70
C GLU A 16 -2.51 1.61 19.19
N LYS A 17 -2.56 0.63 20.09
CA LYS A 17 -2.86 -0.78 19.74
C LYS A 17 -4.18 -0.93 18.98
N GLN A 18 -5.21 -0.17 19.36
CA GLN A 18 -6.50 -0.16 18.66
C GLN A 18 -6.37 0.33 17.21
N LYS A 19 -5.62 1.41 16.98
CA LYS A 19 -5.37 1.89 15.61
C LYS A 19 -4.59 0.85 14.81
N LEU A 20 -3.59 0.22 15.42
CA LEU A 20 -2.80 -0.82 14.77
C LEU A 20 -3.66 -2.01 14.33
N TRP A 21 -4.65 -2.42 15.14
CA TRP A 21 -5.62 -3.45 14.72
C TRP A 21 -6.45 -3.02 13.52
N ILE A 22 -6.91 -1.77 13.48
CA ILE A 22 -7.66 -1.23 12.34
C ILE A 22 -6.77 -1.19 11.10
N TYR A 23 -5.50 -0.77 11.22
CA TYR A 23 -4.53 -0.85 10.13
C TYR A 23 -4.41 -2.26 9.58
N THR A 24 -4.15 -3.24 10.45
CA THR A 24 -3.99 -4.64 10.05
C THR A 24 -5.21 -5.18 9.32
N LEU A 25 -6.41 -4.99 9.89
CA LEU A 25 -7.65 -5.49 9.28
C LEU A 25 -7.95 -4.79 7.96
N LEU A 26 -7.83 -3.47 7.91
CA LEU A 26 -8.11 -2.69 6.70
C LEU A 26 -7.17 -3.10 5.57
N TYR A 27 -5.86 -3.16 5.83
CA TYR A 27 -4.86 -3.49 4.82
C TYR A 27 -4.95 -4.95 4.38
N LEU A 28 -5.28 -5.88 5.28
CA LEU A 28 -5.50 -7.28 4.93
C LEU A 28 -6.70 -7.44 3.98
N LEU A 29 -7.83 -6.82 4.33
CA LEU A 29 -9.03 -6.83 3.49
C LEU A 29 -8.77 -6.18 2.15
N TRP A 30 -8.05 -5.06 2.13
CA TRP A 30 -7.69 -4.38 0.90
C TRP A 30 -6.77 -5.26 0.04
N GLY A 31 -5.79 -5.93 0.64
CA GLY A 31 -4.89 -6.82 -0.07
C GLY A 31 -5.56 -8.02 -0.70
N TRP A 32 -6.46 -8.68 0.03
CA TRP A 32 -7.29 -9.73 -0.56
C TRP A 32 -8.20 -9.19 -1.65
N GLY A 33 -8.92 -8.10 -1.40
CA GLY A 33 -9.83 -7.49 -2.35
C GLY A 33 -9.14 -7.12 -3.66
N MET A 34 -7.94 -6.53 -3.59
CA MET A 34 -7.19 -6.09 -4.76
C MET A 34 -6.50 -7.21 -5.50
N ASN A 35 -6.01 -8.22 -4.80
CA ASN A 35 -5.49 -9.40 -5.48
C ASN A 35 -6.61 -10.14 -6.22
N LEU A 36 -7.80 -10.26 -5.61
CA LEU A 36 -8.97 -10.84 -6.28
C LEU A 36 -9.43 -9.99 -7.46
N PHE A 37 -9.53 -8.68 -7.28
CA PHE A 37 -9.90 -7.75 -8.35
C PHE A 37 -8.91 -7.77 -9.51
N GLY A 38 -7.60 -7.76 -9.21
CA GLY A 38 -6.55 -7.81 -10.22
C GLY A 38 -6.56 -9.12 -11.02
N GLN A 39 -6.88 -10.25 -10.39
CA GLN A 39 -7.07 -11.52 -11.08
C GLN A 39 -8.35 -11.55 -11.90
N TYR A 40 -9.47 -11.08 -11.34
CA TYR A 40 -10.77 -11.07 -12.00
C TYR A 40 -10.78 -10.17 -13.24
N MET A 41 -10.16 -8.99 -13.15
CA MET A 41 -10.02 -8.04 -14.26
C MET A 41 -8.82 -8.34 -15.16
N GLU A 42 -8.07 -9.41 -14.88
CA GLU A 42 -6.84 -9.78 -15.60
C GLU A 42 -5.88 -8.59 -15.75
N ILE A 43 -5.59 -7.88 -14.65
CA ILE A 43 -4.64 -6.76 -14.62
C ILE A 43 -3.28 -7.27 -14.15
N ALA A 44 -3.22 -7.73 -12.90
CA ALA A 44 -2.04 -8.32 -12.29
C ALA A 44 -2.40 -9.30 -11.18
N ARG A 45 -1.45 -10.17 -10.85
CA ARG A 45 -1.55 -11.10 -9.72
C ARG A 45 -0.20 -11.29 -9.04
N PHE A 46 -0.24 -11.61 -7.75
CA PHE A 46 0.93 -12.15 -7.07
C PHE A 46 1.24 -13.59 -7.52
N THR A 47 2.51 -13.96 -7.46
CA THR A 47 2.98 -15.33 -7.70
C THR A 47 2.47 -16.29 -6.62
N HIS A 48 2.39 -15.83 -5.38
CA HIS A 48 1.96 -16.59 -4.22
C HIS A 48 0.98 -15.80 -3.34
N TRP A 49 -0.03 -16.49 -2.81
CA TRP A 49 -1.07 -15.87 -1.98
C TRP A 49 -0.54 -15.21 -0.71
N TRP A 50 0.54 -15.76 -0.11
CA TRP A 50 1.12 -15.26 1.13
C TRP A 50 1.77 -13.88 0.96
N GLN A 51 2.04 -13.45 -0.29
CA GLN A 51 2.58 -12.12 -0.57
C GLN A 51 1.62 -11.00 -0.15
N ILE A 52 0.33 -11.30 -0.01
CA ILE A 52 -0.63 -10.36 0.58
C ILE A 52 -0.19 -9.97 1.99
N ILE A 53 0.31 -10.92 2.79
CA ILE A 53 0.78 -10.64 4.15
C ILE A 53 2.05 -9.79 4.11
N THR A 54 3.03 -10.14 3.28
CA THR A 54 4.30 -9.40 3.24
C THR A 54 4.14 -8.01 2.67
N VAL A 55 3.35 -7.84 1.61
CA VAL A 55 3.10 -6.54 0.98
C VAL A 55 2.19 -5.69 1.86
N TYR A 56 0.98 -6.16 2.16
CA TYR A 56 0.00 -5.29 2.79
C TYR A 56 0.28 -5.09 4.28
N LEU A 57 0.72 -6.13 5.00
CA LEU A 57 0.94 -6.02 6.44
C LEU A 57 2.37 -5.66 6.78
N LEU A 58 3.38 -6.37 6.25
CA LEU A 58 4.76 -6.13 6.67
C LEU A 58 5.41 -4.92 5.99
N TYR A 59 4.97 -4.59 4.78
CA TYR A 59 5.51 -3.46 4.03
C TYR A 59 4.63 -2.21 4.18
N MET A 60 3.36 -2.28 3.78
CA MET A 60 2.53 -1.07 3.69
C MET A 60 2.03 -0.54 5.03
N VAL A 61 1.67 -1.39 6.02
CA VAL A 61 1.20 -0.89 7.33
C VAL A 61 2.27 -0.08 8.06
N PRO A 62 3.53 -0.53 8.23
CA PRO A 62 4.57 0.27 8.87
C PRO A 62 4.78 1.63 8.19
N ILE A 63 4.81 1.64 6.86
CA ILE A 63 4.95 2.89 6.08
C ILE A 63 3.75 3.80 6.35
N SER A 64 2.52 3.28 6.30
CA SER A 64 1.30 4.05 6.59
C SER A 64 1.32 4.66 7.98
N VAL A 65 1.71 3.87 8.98
CA VAL A 65 1.85 4.31 10.38
C VAL A 65 2.87 5.43 10.48
N VAL A 66 4.04 5.31 9.86
CA VAL A 66 5.07 6.35 9.85
C VAL A 66 4.56 7.63 9.19
N LEU A 67 3.81 7.52 8.10
CA LEU A 67 3.31 8.65 7.33
C LEU A 67 2.03 9.30 7.90
N ARG A 68 1.37 8.70 8.89
CA ARG A 68 0.00 9.05 9.33
C ARG A 68 -0.21 10.51 9.74
N ASN A 69 0.82 11.17 10.26
CA ASN A 69 0.77 12.54 10.77
C ASN A 69 1.18 13.58 9.71
N GLN A 70 1.52 13.15 8.50
CA GLN A 70 1.87 14.03 7.39
C GLN A 70 0.63 14.49 6.62
N SER A 71 0.77 15.57 5.85
CA SER A 71 -0.29 16.02 4.92
C SER A 71 -0.55 14.98 3.82
N PHE A 72 -1.77 14.93 3.29
CA PHE A 72 -2.18 14.00 2.24
C PHE A 72 -1.20 13.91 1.07
N HIS A 73 -0.77 15.07 0.54
CA HIS A 73 0.18 15.13 -0.58
C HIS A 73 1.57 14.60 -0.22
N ARG A 74 2.04 14.77 1.03
CA ARG A 74 3.32 14.21 1.49
C ARG A 74 3.23 12.70 1.64
N GLN A 75 2.11 12.20 2.16
CA GLN A 75 1.89 10.76 2.25
C GLN A 75 1.89 10.13 0.85
N TYR A 76 1.25 10.77 -0.12
CA TYR A 76 1.28 10.34 -1.52
C TYR A 76 2.70 10.39 -2.11
N ALA A 77 3.41 11.51 -1.97
CA ALA A 77 4.75 11.68 -2.52
C ALA A 77 5.77 10.69 -1.94
N TYR A 78 5.76 10.47 -0.61
CA TYR A 78 6.61 9.45 0.01
C TYR A 78 6.13 8.04 -0.36
N GLY A 79 4.82 7.83 -0.44
CA GLY A 79 4.20 6.60 -0.91
C GLY A 79 4.68 6.19 -2.31
N LEU A 80 4.83 7.15 -3.23
CA LEU A 80 5.36 6.90 -4.58
C LEU A 80 6.76 6.31 -4.56
N ILE A 81 7.63 6.75 -3.63
CA ILE A 81 8.98 6.20 -3.51
C ILE A 81 8.90 4.71 -3.14
N PHE A 82 8.09 4.38 -2.13
CA PHE A 82 7.94 3.01 -1.66
C PHE A 82 7.23 2.12 -2.70
N MET A 83 6.14 2.59 -3.30
CA MET A 83 5.45 1.83 -4.34
C MET A 83 6.29 1.68 -5.60
N GLY A 84 7.06 2.70 -5.99
CA GLY A 84 7.99 2.61 -7.10
C GLY A 84 8.99 1.47 -6.90
N LEU A 85 9.59 1.37 -5.71
CA LEU A 85 10.49 0.28 -5.36
C LEU A 85 9.76 -1.08 -5.32
N LEU A 86 8.55 -1.12 -4.76
CA LEU A 86 7.78 -2.36 -4.65
C LEU A 86 7.35 -2.89 -6.02
N GLU A 87 6.76 -2.06 -6.87
CA GLU A 87 6.30 -2.46 -8.21
C GLU A 87 7.51 -2.81 -9.09
N PHE A 88 8.55 -1.97 -9.09
CA PHE A 88 9.78 -2.26 -9.83
C PHE A 88 10.38 -3.60 -9.41
N GLY A 89 10.59 -3.82 -8.10
CA GLY A 89 11.12 -5.07 -7.58
C GLY A 89 10.18 -6.26 -7.84
N GLY A 90 8.87 -6.05 -7.67
CA GLY A 90 7.84 -7.06 -7.85
C GLY A 90 7.91 -7.74 -9.21
N TYR A 91 7.91 -6.94 -10.28
CA TYR A 91 8.01 -7.46 -11.65
C TYR A 91 9.44 -7.87 -12.03
N THR A 92 10.47 -7.17 -11.55
CA THR A 92 11.88 -7.54 -11.82
C THR A 92 12.22 -8.91 -11.27
N PHE A 93 11.75 -9.25 -10.06
CA PHE A 93 11.99 -10.55 -9.43
C PHE A 93 10.89 -11.57 -9.71
N HIS A 94 9.95 -11.29 -10.62
CA HIS A 94 8.83 -12.18 -10.98
C HIS A 94 8.01 -12.66 -9.77
N THR A 95 7.87 -11.79 -8.77
CA THR A 95 6.99 -12.02 -7.61
C THR A 95 5.59 -11.44 -7.86
N SER A 96 5.44 -10.64 -8.91
CA SER A 96 4.17 -10.17 -9.47
C SER A 96 4.16 -10.40 -10.98
N TYR A 97 2.99 -10.71 -11.52
CA TYR A 97 2.78 -10.87 -12.96
C TYR A 97 1.70 -9.91 -13.45
N ALA A 98 2.01 -9.16 -14.51
CA ALA A 98 1.03 -8.45 -15.31
C ALA A 98 0.44 -9.43 -16.34
N TYR A 99 -0.88 -9.42 -16.51
CA TYR A 99 -1.51 -10.22 -17.55
C TYR A 99 -1.25 -9.56 -18.92
N PRO A 100 -1.01 -10.34 -19.99
CA PRO A 100 -0.78 -9.79 -21.31
C PRO A 100 -2.04 -9.10 -21.85
N ASN A 101 -1.88 -7.97 -22.53
CA ASN A 101 -2.98 -7.21 -23.13
C ASN A 101 -4.06 -6.80 -22.10
N ASN A 102 -3.64 -6.54 -20.86
CA ASN A 102 -4.54 -6.07 -19.82
C ASN A 102 -5.06 -4.65 -20.12
N LEU A 103 -6.05 -4.19 -19.35
CA LEU A 103 -6.65 -2.87 -19.54
C LEU A 103 -5.63 -1.73 -19.53
N LEU A 104 -4.64 -1.76 -18.62
CA LEU A 104 -3.62 -0.70 -18.55
C LEU A 104 -2.71 -0.72 -19.78
N ASP A 105 -2.37 -1.90 -20.31
CA ASP A 105 -1.61 -2.01 -21.56
C ASP A 105 -2.37 -1.41 -22.75
N GLN A 106 -3.69 -1.65 -22.82
CA GLN A 106 -4.54 -1.13 -23.89
C GLN A 106 -4.66 0.41 -23.84
N PHE A 107 -4.74 1.00 -22.65
CA PHE A 107 -4.86 2.46 -22.50
C PHE A 107 -3.52 3.20 -22.54
N PHE A 108 -2.44 2.60 -22.02
CA PHE A 108 -1.17 3.30 -21.76
C PHE A 108 0.08 2.62 -22.34
N SER A 109 -0.05 1.48 -23.03
CA SER A 109 1.03 0.57 -23.44
C SER A 109 1.69 -0.22 -22.29
N GLU A 110 2.21 -1.40 -22.64
CA GLU A 110 2.92 -2.31 -21.73
C GLU A 110 4.09 -1.64 -20.98
N ARG A 111 4.75 -0.65 -21.60
CA ARG A 111 5.93 0.03 -21.02
C ARG A 111 5.58 0.90 -19.81
N ASN A 112 4.31 1.28 -19.68
CA ASN A 112 3.84 2.15 -18.61
C ASN A 112 3.16 1.39 -17.46
N PHE A 113 3.05 0.07 -17.54
CA PHE A 113 2.32 -0.74 -16.58
C PHE A 113 2.77 -0.51 -15.13
N SER A 114 4.05 -0.79 -14.83
CA SER A 114 4.59 -0.68 -13.47
C SER A 114 4.55 0.76 -12.93
N LEU A 115 4.68 1.76 -13.82
CA LEU A 115 4.55 3.17 -13.44
C LEU A 115 3.09 3.51 -13.07
N ALA A 116 2.12 3.08 -13.89
CA ALA A 116 0.70 3.27 -13.61
C ALA A 116 0.31 2.61 -12.27
N MET A 117 0.80 1.40 -12.01
CA MET A 117 0.58 0.69 -10.76
C MET A 117 1.19 1.44 -9.56
N ALA A 118 2.43 1.93 -9.68
CA ALA A 118 3.06 2.71 -8.62
C ALA A 118 2.29 4.01 -8.33
N LEU A 119 1.86 4.73 -9.37
CA LEU A 119 1.06 5.95 -9.26
C LEU A 119 -0.28 5.71 -8.57
N PHE A 120 -0.95 4.60 -8.91
CA PHE A 120 -2.23 4.20 -8.34
C PHE A 120 -2.09 3.76 -6.88
N PHE A 121 -1.21 2.80 -6.59
CA PHE A 121 -1.08 2.24 -5.25
C PHE A 121 -0.46 3.21 -4.25
N ALA A 122 0.26 4.25 -4.69
CA ALA A 122 0.73 5.29 -3.77
C ALA A 122 -0.41 6.03 -3.07
N PHE A 123 -1.63 6.03 -3.63
CA PHE A 123 -2.81 6.56 -2.95
C PHE A 123 -3.23 5.73 -1.74
N TYR A 124 -2.74 4.50 -1.56
CA TYR A 124 -3.16 3.64 -0.45
C TYR A 124 -2.73 4.22 0.89
N PHE A 125 -1.59 4.89 0.95
CA PHE A 125 -1.12 5.51 2.19
C PHE A 125 -2.05 6.63 2.67
N PRO A 126 -2.31 7.70 1.87
CA PRO A 126 -3.23 8.75 2.31
C PRO A 126 -4.68 8.26 2.48
N LEU A 127 -5.19 7.40 1.59
CA LEU A 127 -6.56 6.88 1.69
C LEU A 127 -6.70 5.92 2.88
N GLY A 128 -5.73 5.03 3.07
CA GLY A 128 -5.70 4.10 4.20
C GLY A 128 -5.59 4.83 5.53
N ASN A 129 -4.71 5.83 5.64
CA ASN A 129 -4.62 6.64 6.86
C ASN A 129 -5.90 7.43 7.14
N ALA A 130 -6.54 7.98 6.10
CA ALA A 130 -7.85 8.63 6.24
C ALA A 130 -8.94 7.66 6.70
N ALA A 131 -9.02 6.48 6.10
CA ALA A 131 -9.97 5.44 6.46
C ALA A 131 -9.76 4.91 7.88
N VAL A 132 -8.51 4.63 8.29
CA VAL A 132 -8.19 4.21 9.66
C VAL A 132 -8.60 5.27 10.67
N ASN A 133 -8.29 6.55 10.40
CA ASN A 133 -8.69 7.65 11.29
C ASN A 133 -10.21 7.77 11.39
N TRP A 134 -10.93 7.61 10.27
CA TRP A 134 -12.39 7.63 10.26
C TRP A 134 -13.01 6.47 11.05
N ILE A 135 -12.57 5.23 10.82
CA ILE A 135 -13.03 4.04 11.55
C ILE A 135 -12.75 4.20 13.04
N TYR A 136 -11.54 4.62 13.38
CA TYR A 136 -11.12 4.78 14.77
C TYR A 136 -11.94 5.83 15.53
N GLN A 137 -12.24 6.97 14.90
CA GLN A 137 -13.11 8.00 15.48
C GLN A 137 -14.54 7.48 15.68
N LYS A 138 -15.06 6.69 14.74
CA LYS A 138 -16.37 6.05 14.86
C LYS A 138 -16.43 5.06 16.02
N LEU A 139 -15.40 4.22 16.18
CA LEU A 139 -15.32 3.24 17.26
C LEU A 139 -15.15 3.90 18.64
N LYS A 140 -14.46 5.04 18.74
CA LYS A 140 -14.30 5.78 20.00
C LYS A 140 -15.55 6.54 20.46
N LYS A 141 -16.44 6.87 19.52
CA LYS A 141 -17.66 7.63 19.79
C LYS A 141 -18.81 6.74 20.30
N ASN A 142 -18.74 5.44 20.00
CA ASN A 142 -19.64 4.41 20.54
C ASN A 142 -19.11 3.87 21.86
#